data_AF-A0A357L0K1-F1
#
_entry.id   AF-A0A357L0K1-F1
#
_cell.length_a   1.000
_cell.length_b   1.000
_cell.length_c   1.000
_cell.angle_alpha   90.00
_cell.angle_beta   90.00
_cell.angle_gamma   90.00
#
_symmetry.space_group_name_H-M   'P 1'
#
loop_
_entity.id
_entity.type
_entity.pdbx_description
1 polymer ?
#
loop_
_entity_poly.entity_id
_entity_poly.type
_entity_poly.pdbx_seq_one_letter_code
_entity_poly.pdbx_strand_id
1 'polypeptide(L)' 'MNKSVTVAELPNVRGRYVAGADMSAITWFRVGGPADVLFAPEDEDDLAQFLTNTPAGVPAYPVGVGSNLL' A
#
# COMPACT_ATOMS: atom_id res chain seq x y z
N MET A 1 12.77 7.01 -13.75
CA MET A 1 12.81 5.97 -12.71
C MET A 1 11.96 6.46 -11.57
N ASN A 2 10.87 5.78 -11.23
CA ASN A 2 10.06 6.15 -10.07
C ASN A 2 10.87 5.84 -8.80
N LYS A 3 10.92 6.81 -7.88
CA LYS A 3 11.60 6.65 -6.58
C LYS A 3 10.82 5.61 -5.77
N SER A 4 11.52 4.62 -5.22
CA SER A 4 10.93 3.66 -4.27
C SER A 4 10.56 4.37 -2.96
N VAL A 5 9.40 4.06 -2.41
CA VAL A 5 8.85 4.67 -1.18
C VAL A 5 9.11 3.76 0.02
N THR A 6 9.48 4.34 1.16
CA THR A 6 9.72 3.57 2.40
C THR A 6 8.73 3.93 3.49
N VAL A 7 8.52 3.03 4.47
CA VAL A 7 7.61 3.26 5.61
C VAL A 7 8.02 4.50 6.42
N ALA A 8 9.31 4.83 6.49
CA ALA A 8 9.81 6.01 7.20
C ALA A 8 9.37 7.34 6.58
N GLU A 9 8.96 7.33 5.30
CA GLU A 9 8.45 8.50 4.58
C GLU A 9 6.92 8.61 4.64
N LEU A 10 6.23 7.64 5.26
CA LEU A 10 4.78 7.58 5.34
C LEU A 10 4.24 8.04 6.71
N PRO A 11 2.97 8.48 6.78
CA PRO A 11 2.35 8.88 8.04
C PRO A 11 2.33 7.75 9.07
N ASN A 12 2.34 8.10 10.35
CA ASN A 12 2.01 7.15 11.40
C ASN A 12 0.52 6.76 11.28
N VAL A 13 0.22 5.48 11.41
CA VAL A 13 -1.14 4.91 11.24
C VAL A 13 -1.44 3.95 12.37
N ARG A 14 -2.72 3.67 12.62
CA ARG A 14 -3.13 2.60 13.55
C ARG A 14 -3.13 1.23 12.89
N GLY A 15 -3.43 1.21 11.59
CA GLY A 15 -3.33 0.04 10.74
C GLY A 15 -1.89 -0.44 10.58
N ARG A 16 -1.66 -1.28 9.57
CA ARG A 16 -0.37 -1.95 9.38
C ARG A 16 0.28 -1.59 8.07
N TYR A 17 1.57 -1.33 8.12
CA TYR A 17 2.45 -1.34 6.96
C TYR A 17 3.18 -2.67 6.82
N VAL A 18 3.32 -3.13 5.58
CA VAL A 18 4.21 -4.22 5.20
C VAL A 18 5.11 -3.72 4.08
N ALA A 19 6.38 -3.50 4.39
CA ALA A 19 7.38 -3.15 3.38
C ALA A 19 7.72 -4.38 2.52
N GLY A 20 7.91 -4.19 1.22
CA GLY A 20 8.29 -5.28 0.31
C GLY A 20 7.23 -6.39 0.19
N ALA A 21 5.95 -6.04 0.31
CA ALA A 21 4.85 -7.01 0.34
C ALA A 21 4.77 -7.79 -0.99
N ASP A 22 4.84 -9.12 -0.91
CA ASP A 22 4.72 -9.99 -2.08
C ASP A 22 3.30 -9.99 -2.65
N MET A 23 3.10 -9.29 -3.76
CA MET A 23 1.79 -9.15 -4.39
C MET A 23 1.28 -10.47 -4.97
N SER A 24 2.16 -11.44 -5.26
CA SER A 24 1.73 -12.78 -5.71
C SER A 24 0.95 -13.55 -4.63
N ALA A 25 1.11 -13.21 -3.35
CA ALA A 25 0.34 -13.78 -2.26
C ALA A 25 -1.09 -13.20 -2.17
N ILE A 26 -1.37 -12.07 -2.84
CA ILE A 26 -2.63 -11.32 -2.75
C ILE A 26 -3.44 -11.44 -4.05
N THR A 27 -2.79 -11.44 -5.20
CA THR A 27 -3.48 -11.48 -6.50
C THR A 27 -4.03 -12.87 -6.81
N TRP A 28 -5.19 -12.91 -7.49
CA TRP A 28 -5.81 -14.17 -7.92
C TRP A 28 -4.89 -15.00 -8.83
N PHE A 29 -4.20 -14.33 -9.76
CA PHE A 29 -3.28 -14.98 -10.70
C PHE A 29 -1.99 -15.46 -10.05
N ARG A 30 -1.76 -15.13 -8.76
CA ARG A 30 -0.54 -15.47 -8.03
C ARG A 30 0.73 -14.97 -8.71
N VAL A 31 0.66 -13.73 -9.20
CA VAL A 31 1.77 -13.01 -9.84
C VAL A 31 1.89 -11.61 -9.27
N GLY A 32 3.01 -10.95 -9.55
CA GLY A 32 3.30 -9.60 -9.07
C GLY A 32 4.54 -9.58 -8.19
N GLY A 33 5.41 -8.60 -8.42
CA GLY A 33 6.61 -8.40 -7.61
C GLY A 33 6.30 -7.77 -6.25
N PRO A 34 7.34 -7.53 -5.43
CA PRO A 34 7.17 -6.86 -4.16
C PRO A 34 6.68 -5.42 -4.37
N ALA A 35 5.61 -5.03 -3.66
CA ALA A 35 5.23 -3.63 -3.51
C ALA A 35 6.20 -2.94 -2.56
N ASP A 36 6.50 -1.66 -2.80
CA ASP A 36 7.30 -0.83 -1.91
C ASP A 36 6.76 -0.89 -0.46
N VAL A 37 5.47 -0.56 -0.31
CA VAL A 37 4.73 -0.67 0.94
C VAL A 37 3.28 -1.06 0.65
N LEU A 38 2.77 -2.05 1.38
CA LEU A 38 1.34 -2.32 1.48
C LEU A 38 0.81 -1.72 2.79
N PHE A 39 -0.22 -0.90 2.69
CA PHE A 39 -0.95 -0.36 3.83
C PHE A 39 -2.31 -1.06 3.96
N ALA A 40 -2.59 -1.61 5.14
CA ALA A 40 -3.91 -2.11 5.52
C ALA A 40 -4.46 -1.22 6.63
N PRO A 41 -5.43 -0.33 6.36
CA PRO A 41 -6.02 0.54 7.37
C PRO A 41 -6.78 -0.28 8.41
N GLU A 42 -6.85 0.22 9.64
CA GLU A 42 -7.69 -0.38 10.69
C GLU A 42 -9.19 -0.14 10.42
N ASP A 43 -9.52 1.06 9.92
CA ASP A 43 -10.88 1.49 9.57
C ASP A 43 -10.87 2.69 8.57
N GLU A 44 -12.04 3.27 8.30
CA GLU A 44 -12.22 4.38 7.37
C GLU A 44 -11.51 5.68 7.83
N ASP A 45 -11.50 5.96 9.14
CA ASP A 45 -10.85 7.14 9.69
C ASP A 45 -9.32 7.03 9.58
N ASP A 46 -8.77 5.83 9.79
CA ASP A 46 -7.35 5.54 9.58
C ASP A 46 -6.95 5.73 8.11
N LEU A 47 -7.78 5.25 7.17
CA LEU A 47 -7.56 5.46 5.75
C LEU A 47 -7.61 6.95 5.37
N ALA A 48 -8.61 7.68 5.87
CA ALA A 48 -8.76 9.11 5.58
C ALA A 48 -7.56 9.92 6.11
N GLN A 49 -7.10 9.62 7.33
CA GLN A 49 -5.90 10.23 7.91
C GLN A 49 -4.63 9.89 7.12
N PHE A 50 -4.47 8.63 6.70
CA PHE A 50 -3.35 8.22 5.86
C PHE A 50 -3.33 9.01 4.55
N LEU A 51 -4.44 9.06 3.81
CA LEU A 51 -4.52 9.73 2.52
C LEU A 51 -4.30 11.25 2.64
N THR A 52 -4.80 11.87 3.71
CA THR A 52 -4.65 13.31 3.95
C THR A 52 -3.20 13.69 4.23
N ASN A 53 -2.46 12.85 4.97
CA ASN A 53 -1.10 13.16 5.42
C ASN A 53 -0.01 12.56 4.52
N THR A 54 -0.37 11.71 3.56
CA THR A 54 0.59 11.11 2.62
C THR A 54 1.17 12.19 1.70
N PRO A 55 2.51 12.27 1.52
CA PRO A 55 3.10 13.26 0.63
C PRO A 55 2.57 13.13 -0.80
N ALA A 56 2.24 14.26 -1.44
CA ALA A 56 1.59 14.30 -2.76
C ALA A 56 2.37 13.60 -3.91
N GLY A 57 3.67 13.33 -3.72
CA GLY A 57 4.51 12.61 -4.68
C GLY A 57 4.48 11.09 -4.55
N VAL A 58 3.80 10.55 -3.53
CA VAL A 58 3.68 9.10 -3.30
C VAL A 58 2.46 8.57 -4.07
N PRO A 59 2.66 7.69 -5.08
CA PRO A 59 1.54 7.08 -5.79
C PRO A 59 0.83 6.06 -4.87
N ALA A 60 -0.50 6.12 -4.84
CA ALA A 60 -1.33 5.16 -4.12
C ALA A 60 -2.24 4.39 -5.09
N TYR A 61 -2.31 3.07 -4.90
CA TYR A 61 -3.14 2.17 -5.71
C TYR A 61 -4.11 1.43 -4.78
N PRO A 62 -5.42 1.75 -4.81
CA PRO A 62 -6.41 0.99 -4.07
C PRO A 62 -6.51 -0.44 -4.63
N VAL A 63 -6.34 -1.43 -3.76
CA VAL A 63 -6.44 -2.84 -4.12
C VAL A 63 -7.44 -3.51 -3.18
N GLY A 64 -8.44 -4.19 -3.78
CA GLY A 64 -9.37 -5.05 -3.05
C GLY A 64 -8.79 -6.45 -2.86
N VAL A 65 -9.58 -7.48 -3.13
CA VAL A 65 -9.14 -8.90 -3.04
C VAL A 65 -8.25 -9.37 -4.20
N GLY A 66 -7.73 -8.46 -5.03
CA GLY A 66 -6.80 -8.81 -6.11
C GLY A 66 -7.36 -9.69 -7.23
N SER A 67 -8.68 -9.75 -7.43
CA SER A 67 -9.33 -10.64 -8.42
C SER A 67 -9.19 -10.18 -9.88
N ASN A 68 -8.77 -8.94 -10.10
CA ASN A 68 -8.61 -8.33 -11.43
C ASN A 68 -7.41 -7.38 -11.47
N LEU A 69 -6.30 -7.78 -10.84
CA LEU A 69 -5.03 -7.05 -10.84
C LEU A 69 -3.99 -7.89 -11.58
N LEU A 70 -3.22 -7.25 -12.47
CA LEU A 70 -2.15 -7.84 -13.28
C LEU A 70 -0.88 -7.00 -13.17
#